data_AF-A0A1A1Z366-F1
#
_entry.id   AF-A0A1A1Z366-F1
#
_cell.length_a   1.000
_cell.length_b   1.000
_cell.length_c   1.000
_cell.angle_alpha   90.00
_cell.angle_beta   90.00
_cell.angle_gamma   90.00
#
_symmetry.space_group_name_H-M   'P 1'
#
loop_
_entity.id
_entity.type
_entity.pdbx_description
1 polymer ?
#
loop_
_entity_poly.entity_id
_entity_poly.type
_entity_poly.pdbx_seq_one_letter_code
_entity_poly.pdbx_strand_id
1 'polypeptide(L)'
;MKPTRAAVAAALVLVGCAASPAVASADPTPTPPPPPGPTTTINGDGTFAVGKDIQPGTYASAGPVGDGACYWKRTNGTDIVDNALSKKAQIVQIDPTDTSFTTNECQPWQLTDQPVPQSGPGDLIGALGQLGQIIARNPGTPPPANPGG
;
A
#
# COMPACT_ATOMS: atom_id res chain seq x y z
N MET A 1 19.13 41.38 77.99
CA MET A 1 20.33 41.52 78.85
C MET A 1 21.34 40.46 78.39
N LYS A 2 22.58 40.88 78.11
CA LYS A 2 23.80 40.07 77.79
C LYS A 2 24.16 39.12 78.96
N PRO A 3 25.23 38.27 78.95
CA PRO A 3 26.32 38.01 77.97
C PRO A 3 26.65 36.49 77.72
N THR A 4 27.31 36.07 76.62
CA THR A 4 28.77 35.83 76.38
C THR A 4 29.40 34.69 77.24
N ARG A 5 30.04 33.64 76.68
CA ARG A 5 31.48 33.52 76.26
C ARG A 5 31.71 32.13 75.57
N ALA A 6 32.30 32.04 74.38
CA ALA A 6 33.76 31.95 74.03
C ALA A 6 34.37 30.55 74.34
N ALA A 7 35.25 29.88 73.56
CA ALA A 7 36.15 30.29 72.48
C ALA A 7 36.83 29.10 71.73
N VAL A 8 37.57 29.43 70.64
CA VAL A 8 38.73 28.77 69.95
C VAL A 8 38.52 27.40 69.25
N ALA A 9 39.15 27.03 68.11
CA ALA A 9 40.25 27.53 67.27
C ALA A 9 40.09 26.94 65.82
N ALA A 10 40.17 27.74 64.76
CA ALA A 10 41.32 27.88 63.84
C ALA A 10 41.84 26.59 63.14
N ALA A 11 41.58 26.46 61.83
CA ALA A 11 42.55 25.96 60.85
C ALA A 11 42.10 26.37 59.42
N LEU A 12 42.84 27.31 58.83
CA LEU A 12 42.73 27.70 57.42
C LEU A 12 43.48 26.66 56.58
N VAL A 13 42.81 26.04 55.61
CA VAL A 13 43.47 25.32 54.51
C VAL A 13 42.96 25.90 53.21
N LEU A 14 43.76 26.79 52.62
CA LEU A 14 43.63 27.26 51.26
C LEU A 14 44.16 26.17 50.33
N VAL A 15 43.28 25.49 49.60
CA VAL A 15 43.66 24.73 48.41
C VAL A 15 42.81 25.24 47.27
N GLY A 16 43.45 25.99 46.37
CA GLY A 16 42.83 26.51 45.16
C GLY A 16 42.49 25.36 44.21
N CYS A 17 41.25 25.33 43.75
CA CYS A 17 40.84 24.55 42.59
C CYS A 17 40.85 25.47 41.38
N ALA A 18 41.76 25.19 40.45
CA ALA A 18 41.83 25.84 39.15
C ALA A 18 40.55 25.56 38.36
N ALA A 19 39.92 26.61 37.83
CA ALA A 19 38.84 26.48 36.87
C ALA A 19 39.42 26.05 35.52
N SER A 20 39.21 24.79 35.14
CA SER A 20 39.42 24.34 33.76
C SER A 20 38.16 24.67 32.94
N PRO A 21 38.27 25.25 31.73
CA PRO A 21 37.15 25.28 30.80
C PRO A 21 36.97 23.85 30.29
N ALA A 22 35.94 23.16 30.77
CA ALA A 22 35.50 21.92 30.16
C ALA A 22 34.95 22.26 28.78
N VAL A 23 35.78 22.08 27.74
CA VAL A 23 35.29 22.00 26.37
C VAL A 23 34.42 20.75 26.28
N ALA A 24 33.10 20.96 26.32
CA ALA A 24 32.14 19.90 26.02
C ALA A 24 32.27 19.59 24.52
N SER A 25 33.13 18.63 24.18
CA SER A 25 33.05 17.97 22.87
C SER A 25 31.73 17.21 22.84
N ALA A 26 30.72 17.82 22.22
CA ALA A 26 29.52 17.11 21.81
C ALA A 26 29.95 16.12 20.73
N ASP A 27 30.00 14.84 21.09
CA ASP A 27 30.12 13.75 20.12
C ASP A 27 28.92 13.87 19.15
N PRO A 28 29.13 13.83 17.82
CA PRO A 28 28.02 13.94 16.88
C PRO A 28 27.16 12.68 16.99
N THR A 29 25.97 12.83 17.57
CA THR A 29 24.95 11.77 17.56
C THR A 29 24.74 11.31 16.11
N PRO A 30 24.86 10.00 15.80
CA PRO A 30 24.62 9.51 14.46
C PRO A 30 23.19 9.84 14.02
N THR A 31 23.06 10.48 12.87
CA THR A 31 21.75 10.81 12.27
C THR A 31 20.97 9.52 11.99
N PRO A 32 19.69 9.41 12.40
CA PRO A 32 18.87 8.25 12.08
C PRO A 32 18.78 8.01 10.57
N PRO A 33 18.74 6.75 10.12
CA PRO A 33 18.54 6.44 8.71
C PRO A 33 17.19 7.00 8.22
N PRO A 34 17.07 7.36 6.92
CA PRO A 34 15.82 7.82 6.35
C PRO A 34 14.69 6.79 6.56
N PRO A 35 13.42 7.24 6.67
CA PRO A 35 12.30 6.32 6.69
C PRO A 35 12.28 5.43 5.44
N PRO A 36 11.81 4.17 5.56
CA PRO A 36 11.56 3.32 4.40
C PRO A 36 10.59 4.00 3.42
N GLY A 37 10.83 3.80 2.12
CA GLY A 37 9.92 4.28 1.08
C GLY A 37 8.64 3.44 0.97
N PRO A 38 7.68 3.87 0.12
CA PRO A 38 6.43 3.16 -0.12
C PRO A 38 6.68 1.75 -0.67
N THR A 39 5.87 0.79 -0.21
CA THR A 39 5.97 -0.62 -0.59
C THR A 39 5.26 -0.89 -1.92
N THR A 40 5.56 -2.05 -2.51
CA THR A 40 4.88 -2.58 -3.70
C THR A 40 3.97 -3.76 -3.36
N THR A 41 3.77 -4.03 -2.07
CA THR A 41 2.99 -5.15 -1.54
C THR A 41 2.04 -4.65 -0.46
N ILE A 42 0.81 -5.12 -0.51
CA ILE A 42 -0.22 -4.85 0.48
C ILE A 42 -0.63 -6.16 1.12
N ASN A 43 -0.30 -6.32 2.39
CA ASN A 43 -0.59 -7.52 3.15
C ASN A 43 -1.80 -7.27 4.05
N GLY A 44 -2.90 -7.98 3.78
CA GLY A 44 -4.12 -7.92 4.57
C GLY A 44 -4.90 -6.62 4.39
N ASP A 45 -5.80 -6.41 5.35
CA ASP A 45 -6.80 -5.36 5.28
C ASP A 45 -6.30 -4.02 5.82
N GLY A 46 -6.89 -2.94 5.33
CA GLY A 46 -6.60 -1.61 5.82
C GLY A 46 -6.80 -0.53 4.77
N THR A 47 -6.38 0.68 5.13
CA THR A 47 -6.33 1.84 4.25
C THR A 47 -4.88 2.30 4.15
N PHE A 48 -4.39 2.42 2.92
CA PHE A 48 -3.00 2.72 2.60
C PHE A 48 -2.91 4.04 1.84
N ALA A 49 -2.10 4.97 2.32
CA ALA A 49 -1.85 6.24 1.66
C ALA A 49 -0.97 6.05 0.43
N VAL A 50 -1.48 6.42 -0.75
CA VAL A 50 -0.74 6.27 -2.01
C VAL A 50 0.41 7.27 -2.05
N GLY A 51 1.59 6.81 -2.49
CA GLY A 51 2.83 7.57 -2.51
C GLY A 51 3.55 7.67 -1.16
N LYS A 52 2.93 7.22 -0.07
CA LYS A 52 3.57 7.14 1.27
C LYS A 52 3.71 5.70 1.75
N ASP A 53 2.60 4.98 1.81
CA ASP A 53 2.57 3.59 2.28
C ASP A 53 2.77 2.63 1.12
N ILE A 54 2.14 2.92 -0.03
CA ILE A 54 2.18 2.08 -1.23
C ILE A 54 2.52 2.90 -2.47
N GLN A 55 3.22 2.30 -3.43
CA GLN A 55 3.51 2.94 -4.70
C GLN A 55 2.27 2.98 -5.61
N PRO A 56 2.08 4.03 -6.41
CA PRO A 56 1.09 3.99 -7.48
C PRO A 56 1.49 2.97 -8.55
N GLY A 57 0.50 2.41 -9.24
CA GLY A 57 0.69 1.43 -10.31
C GLY A 57 -0.40 0.36 -10.33
N THR A 58 -0.21 -0.67 -11.15
CA THR A 58 -1.17 -1.77 -11.28
C THR A 58 -0.93 -2.83 -10.22
N TYR A 59 -1.96 -3.20 -9.48
CA TYR A 59 -1.90 -4.25 -8.47
C TYR A 59 -2.80 -5.42 -8.85
N ALA A 60 -2.36 -6.63 -8.58
CA ALA A 60 -3.17 -7.85 -8.69
C ALA A 60 -3.35 -8.51 -7.32
N SER A 61 -4.56 -9.01 -7.07
CA SER A 61 -4.90 -9.88 -5.95
C SER A 61 -5.56 -11.15 -6.48
N ALA A 62 -5.29 -12.28 -5.81
CA ALA A 62 -5.91 -13.56 -6.13
C ALA A 62 -7.43 -13.60 -5.82
N GLY A 63 -7.99 -12.57 -5.18
CA GLY A 63 -9.41 -12.44 -4.91
C GLY A 63 -9.72 -12.57 -3.41
N PRO A 64 -10.89 -13.11 -3.02
CA PRO A 64 -11.30 -13.17 -1.61
C PRO A 64 -10.41 -14.08 -0.76
N VAL A 65 -10.31 -13.76 0.53
CA VAL A 65 -9.88 -14.72 1.54
C VAL A 65 -11.00 -15.75 1.77
N GLY A 66 -10.67 -17.04 1.66
CA GLY A 66 -11.63 -18.13 1.83
C GLY A 66 -12.84 -18.01 0.89
N ASP A 67 -14.04 -18.28 1.42
CA ASP A 67 -15.31 -18.23 0.68
C ASP A 67 -15.99 -16.84 0.71
N GLY A 68 -15.26 -15.82 1.18
CA GLY A 68 -15.75 -14.46 1.36
C GLY A 68 -15.91 -13.66 0.06
N ALA A 69 -15.82 -12.34 0.18
CA ALA A 69 -15.79 -11.42 -0.95
C ALA A 69 -14.72 -10.37 -0.71
N CYS A 70 -13.83 -10.19 -1.70
CA CYS A 70 -12.80 -9.17 -1.68
C CYS A 70 -13.42 -7.82 -2.02
N TYR A 71 -13.32 -6.87 -1.10
CA TYR A 71 -13.70 -5.48 -1.32
C TYR A 71 -12.47 -4.60 -1.42
N TRP A 72 -12.50 -3.66 -2.35
CA TRP A 72 -11.52 -2.59 -2.43
C TRP A 72 -12.14 -1.30 -2.91
N LYS A 73 -11.50 -0.18 -2.57
CA LYS A 73 -11.81 1.14 -3.12
C LYS A 73 -10.56 2.01 -3.25
N ARG A 74 -10.60 2.90 -4.23
CA ARG A 74 -9.65 3.99 -4.45
C ARG A 74 -10.34 5.31 -4.12
N THR A 75 -9.65 6.22 -3.43
CA THR A 75 -10.18 7.56 -3.15
C THR A 75 -9.20 8.66 -3.52
N ASN A 76 -9.72 9.79 -3.98
CA ASN A 76 -8.97 11.03 -4.16
C ASN A 76 -9.61 12.13 -3.29
N GLY A 77 -8.95 12.48 -2.19
CA GLY A 77 -9.52 13.33 -1.16
C GLY A 77 -10.75 12.68 -0.54
N THR A 78 -11.91 13.31 -0.69
CA THR A 78 -13.20 12.81 -0.21
C THR A 78 -13.94 11.95 -1.22
N ASP A 79 -13.48 11.92 -2.47
CA ASP A 79 -14.19 11.28 -3.58
C ASP A 79 -13.76 9.82 -3.73
N ILE A 80 -14.73 8.93 -3.96
CA ILE A 80 -14.46 7.55 -4.37
C ILE A 80 -14.22 7.56 -5.88
N VAL A 81 -13.01 7.19 -6.27
CA VAL A 81 -12.60 7.12 -7.69
C VAL A 81 -13.11 5.83 -8.31
N ASP A 82 -12.92 4.71 -7.61
CA ASP A 82 -13.36 3.40 -8.07
C ASP A 82 -13.52 2.45 -6.87
N ASN A 83 -14.36 1.43 -7.02
CA ASN A 83 -14.51 0.36 -6.05
C ASN A 83 -15.05 -0.91 -6.70
N ALA A 84 -14.79 -2.06 -6.06
CA ALA A 84 -15.48 -3.29 -6.41
C ALA A 84 -15.62 -4.21 -5.20
N LEU A 85 -16.66 -5.06 -5.26
CA LEU A 85 -16.86 -6.21 -4.39
C LEU A 85 -16.89 -7.46 -5.26
N SER A 86 -15.94 -8.38 -5.07
CA SER A 86 -15.72 -9.50 -5.99
C SER A 86 -15.45 -10.82 -5.28
N LYS A 87 -15.93 -11.91 -5.88
CA LYS A 87 -15.56 -13.29 -5.50
C LYS A 87 -14.50 -13.90 -6.42
N LYS A 88 -13.84 -13.07 -7.24
CA LYS A 88 -12.85 -13.47 -8.23
C LYS A 88 -11.54 -12.69 -8.01
N ALA A 89 -10.46 -13.15 -8.64
CA ALA A 89 -9.22 -12.40 -8.73
C ALA A 89 -9.45 -10.99 -9.29
N GLN A 90 -8.64 -10.03 -8.84
CA GLN A 90 -8.79 -8.61 -9.14
C GLN A 90 -7.49 -8.03 -9.66
N ILE A 91 -7.60 -7.11 -10.62
CA ILE A 91 -6.50 -6.27 -11.08
C ILE A 91 -6.99 -4.82 -11.04
N VAL A 92 -6.22 -3.94 -10.41
CA VAL A 92 -6.60 -2.55 -10.14
C VAL A 92 -5.43 -1.64 -10.49
N GLN A 93 -5.68 -0.63 -11.31
CA GLN A 93 -4.76 0.50 -11.45
C GLN A 93 -4.96 1.45 -10.27
N ILE A 94 -3.91 1.74 -9.51
CA ILE A 94 -3.89 2.80 -8.49
C ILE A 94 -3.12 3.98 -9.08
N ASP A 95 -3.77 5.13 -9.21
CA ASP A 95 -3.18 6.29 -9.86
C ASP A 95 -2.36 7.13 -8.87
N PRO A 96 -1.31 7.84 -9.32
CA PRO A 96 -0.55 8.74 -8.45
C PRO A 96 -1.38 9.86 -7.81
N THR A 97 -2.54 10.17 -8.38
CA THR A 97 -3.48 11.17 -7.86
C THR A 97 -4.42 10.61 -6.80
N ASP A 98 -4.48 9.30 -6.63
CA ASP A 98 -5.24 8.71 -5.53
C ASP A 98 -4.59 9.12 -4.21
N THR A 99 -5.43 9.39 -3.22
CA THR A 99 -5.01 9.67 -1.86
C THR A 99 -4.96 8.41 -1.01
N SER A 100 -5.87 7.46 -1.24
CA SER A 100 -5.87 6.20 -0.49
C SER A 100 -6.40 5.02 -1.30
N PHE A 101 -5.89 3.84 -0.94
CA PHE A 101 -6.44 2.55 -1.34
C PHE A 101 -6.90 1.81 -0.08
N THR A 102 -8.17 1.43 0.00
CA THR A 102 -8.69 0.60 1.08
C THR A 102 -9.00 -0.79 0.55
N THR A 103 -8.60 -1.83 1.28
CA THR A 103 -8.92 -3.22 0.96
C THR A 103 -9.41 -3.99 2.19
N ASN A 104 -10.33 -4.94 1.98
CA ASN A 104 -10.90 -5.77 3.03
C ASN A 104 -11.24 -7.17 2.49
N GLU A 105 -10.85 -8.22 3.23
CA GLU A 105 -11.07 -9.63 2.90
C GLU A 105 -10.52 -10.02 1.51
N CYS A 106 -9.45 -9.35 1.09
CA CYS A 106 -8.72 -9.67 -0.13
C CYS A 106 -7.43 -10.42 0.21
N GLN A 107 -7.08 -11.40 -0.62
CA GLN A 107 -5.72 -11.92 -0.65
C GLN A 107 -4.72 -10.79 -0.94
N PRO A 108 -3.44 -10.93 -0.54
CA PRO A 108 -2.44 -9.88 -0.69
C PRO A 108 -2.40 -9.29 -2.11
N TRP A 109 -2.21 -7.98 -2.18
CA TRP A 109 -2.03 -7.28 -3.44
C TRP A 109 -0.55 -7.15 -3.76
N GLN A 110 -0.20 -7.38 -5.02
CA GLN A 110 1.14 -7.14 -5.53
C GLN A 110 1.15 -6.26 -6.75
N LEU A 111 2.07 -5.29 -6.75
CA LEU A 111 2.38 -4.49 -7.94
C LEU A 111 2.79 -5.44 -9.07
N THR A 112 2.26 -5.21 -10.26
CA THR A 112 2.39 -6.11 -11.40
C THR A 112 2.48 -5.32 -12.71
N ASP A 113 3.17 -5.91 -13.69
CA ASP A 113 3.21 -5.41 -15.07
C ASP A 113 2.05 -5.95 -15.93
N GLN A 114 1.14 -6.74 -15.33
CA GLN A 114 -0.04 -7.23 -16.05
C GLN A 114 -0.92 -6.04 -16.48
N PRO A 115 -1.30 -5.95 -17.76
CA PRO A 115 -2.28 -4.96 -18.18
C PRO A 115 -3.58 -5.17 -17.40
N VAL A 116 -4.20 -4.09 -16.94
CA VAL A 116 -5.58 -4.14 -16.46
C VAL A 116 -6.42 -4.76 -17.58
N PRO A 117 -7.23 -5.82 -17.34
CA PRO A 117 -8.07 -6.40 -18.38
C PRO A 117 -9.03 -5.33 -18.93
N GLN A 118 -8.63 -4.67 -20.01
CA GLN A 118 -9.43 -3.64 -20.64
C GLN A 118 -10.56 -4.35 -21.37
N SER A 119 -11.80 -4.20 -20.90
CA SER A 119 -12.97 -4.54 -21.70
C SER A 119 -13.09 -3.52 -22.84
N GLY A 120 -12.25 -3.68 -23.86
CA GLY A 120 -12.13 -2.76 -24.99
C GLY A 120 -12.85 -3.28 -26.24
N PRO A 121 -13.20 -2.41 -27.20
CA PRO A 121 -13.86 -2.82 -28.46
C PRO A 121 -13.08 -3.86 -29.28
N GLY A 122 -11.75 -3.95 -29.09
CA GLY A 122 -10.88 -4.94 -29.74
C GLY A 122 -11.15 -6.38 -29.29
N ASP A 123 -11.58 -6.58 -28.04
CA ASP A 123 -11.95 -7.92 -27.54
C ASP A 123 -13.22 -8.44 -28.19
N LEU A 124 -14.16 -7.54 -28.54
CA LEU A 124 -15.37 -7.91 -29.26
C LEU A 124 -15.05 -8.34 -30.69
N ILE A 125 -14.12 -7.67 -31.38
CA ILE A 125 -13.69 -8.07 -32.73
C ILE A 125 -12.98 -9.43 -32.68
N GLY A 126 -12.13 -9.67 -31.68
CA GLY A 126 -11.48 -10.95 -31.45
C GLY A 126 -12.49 -12.08 -31.15
N ALA A 127 -13.46 -11.82 -30.28
CA ALA A 127 -14.53 -12.77 -29.94
C ALA A 127 -15.43 -13.10 -31.15
N LEU A 128 -15.80 -12.08 -31.96
CA LEU A 128 -16.56 -12.29 -33.19
C LEU A 128 -15.76 -13.05 -34.24
N GLY A 129 -14.45 -12.79 -34.35
CA GLY A 129 -13.54 -13.56 -35.20
C GLY A 129 -13.47 -15.04 -34.80
N GLN A 130 -13.41 -15.34 -33.50
CA GLN A 130 -13.44 -16.71 -32.99
C GLN A 130 -14.78 -17.41 -33.23
N LEU A 131 -15.91 -16.71 -33.05
CA LEU A 131 -17.24 -17.24 -33.39
C LEU A 131 -17.37 -17.52 -34.90
N GLY A 132 -16.84 -16.64 -35.76
CA GLY A 132 -16.80 -16.85 -37.20
C GLY A 132 -16.04 -18.12 -37.61
N GLN A 133 -14.94 -18.44 -36.92
CA GLN A 133 -14.19 -19.68 -37.14
C GLN A 133 -14.95 -20.94 -36.66
N ILE A 134 -15.74 -20.84 -35.59
CA ILE A 134 -16.58 -21.96 -35.12
C ILE A 134 -17.69 -22.27 -36.13
N ILE A 135 -18.34 -21.24 -36.68
CA ILE A 135 -19.38 -21.40 -37.72
C ILE A 135 -18.77 -21.96 -39.01
N ALA A 136 -17.57 -21.51 -39.40
CA ALA A 136 -16.87 -22.00 -40.59
C ALA A 136 -16.38 -23.46 -40.45
N ARG A 137 -16.01 -23.88 -39.23
CA ARG A 137 -15.54 -25.25 -38.94
C ARG A 137 -16.66 -26.25 -38.70
N ASN A 138 -17.87 -25.79 -38.41
CA ASN A 138 -19.05 -26.63 -38.30
C ASN A 138 -20.23 -25.98 -39.02
N PRO A 139 -20.21 -25.94 -40.38
CA PRO A 139 -21.36 -25.49 -41.15
C PRO A 139 -22.48 -26.48 -40.86
N GLY A 140 -23.45 -26.06 -40.03
CA GLY A 140 -24.55 -26.90 -39.62
C GLY A 140 -25.14 -27.59 -40.84
N THR A 141 -25.08 -28.93 -40.87
CA THR A 141 -25.85 -29.71 -41.80
C THR A 141 -27.30 -29.23 -41.68
N PRO A 142 -27.94 -28.77 -42.78
CA PRO A 142 -29.35 -28.45 -42.73
C PRO A 142 -30.09 -29.68 -42.19
N PRO A 143 -31.07 -29.51 -41.27
CA PRO A 143 -31.90 -30.63 -40.86
C PRO A 143 -32.52 -31.25 -42.14
N PRO A 144 -32.58 -32.59 -42.25
CA PRO A 144 -33.08 -33.24 -43.44
C PRO A 144 -34.51 -32.76 -43.73
N ALA A 145 -34.74 -32.31 -44.97
CA ALA A 145 -36.07 -31.98 -45.44
C ALA A 145 -36.94 -33.25 -45.38
N ASN A 146 -38.01 -33.19 -44.61
CA ASN A 146 -38.94 -34.30 -44.44
C ASN A 146 -39.75 -34.48 -45.74
N PRO A 147 -39.66 -35.61 -46.45
CA PRO A 147 -40.44 -35.81 -47.66
C PRO A 147 -41.77 -36.47 -47.29
N GLY A 148 -42.83 -35.67 -47.24
CA GLY A 148 -44.21 -36.14 -47.40
C GLY A 148 -44.96 -36.54 -46.12
N GLY A 149 -46.13 -35.92 -45.97
CA GLY A 149 -47.15 -36.17 -44.96
C GLY A 149 -48.16 -35.02 -44.95
#